data_AF-A0A7C1ARP3-F1
#
_entry.id   AF-A0A7C1ARP3-F1
#
_cell.length_a   1.000
_cell.length_b   1.000
_cell.length_c   1.000
_cell.angle_alpha   90.00
_cell.angle_beta   90.00
_cell.angle_gamma   90.00
#
_symmetry.space_group_name_H-M   'P 1'
#
loop_
_entity.id
_entity.type
_entity.pdbx_description
1 polymer ?
#
loop_
_entity_poly.entity_id
_entity_poly.type
_entity_poly.pdbx_seq_one_letter_code
_entity_poly.pdbx_strand_id
1 'polypeptide(L)'
;MKTEIEDLFHLAHSDPGKAIPVIKAKIKEYPDAPFLYNYLMKAYSLLKDFENAERVVLENYKKHPHYLFALINYAQICLEKGELDKIPEIFDRKYDLKMIYPDRDKFYITEFVAFNGVVGEYFARTGDRKTAMLFLNTLKLIDPGHPLTKRLRKIVKPNIWDRFQNNMAKKLEEKKRKLDLKLKDLSNRAH
;
A
#
# COMPACT_ATOMS: atom_id res chain seq x y z
N MET A 1 0.27 -23.60 -22.17
CA MET A 1 0.22 -22.13 -21.93
C MET A 1 -0.58 -21.71 -20.68
N LYS A 2 -1.91 -21.92 -20.57
CA LYS A 2 -2.66 -21.47 -19.36
C LYS A 2 -2.20 -22.17 -18.07
N THR A 3 -2.01 -23.48 -18.14
CA THR A 3 -1.53 -24.31 -17.02
C THR A 3 -0.11 -23.93 -16.60
N GLU A 4 0.80 -23.72 -17.54
CA GLU A 4 2.19 -23.31 -17.25
C GLU A 4 2.29 -21.94 -16.56
N ILE A 5 1.42 -20.98 -16.92
CA ILE A 5 1.39 -19.67 -16.26
C ILE A 5 0.85 -19.79 -14.84
N GLU A 6 -0.20 -20.58 -14.64
CA GLU A 6 -0.78 -20.88 -13.32
C GLU A 6 0.25 -21.60 -12.43
N ASP A 7 0.94 -22.61 -12.96
CA ASP A 7 2.00 -23.35 -12.26
C ASP A 7 3.15 -22.42 -11.85
N LEU A 8 3.57 -21.53 -12.76
CA LEU A 8 4.64 -20.56 -12.48
C LEU A 8 4.22 -19.52 -11.43
N PHE A 9 2.96 -19.07 -11.47
CA PHE A 9 2.39 -18.20 -10.45
C PHE A 9 2.39 -18.90 -9.08
N HIS A 10 1.93 -20.15 -9.02
CA HIS A 10 1.94 -20.93 -7.79
C HIS A 10 3.35 -21.13 -7.25
N LEU A 11 4.31 -21.51 -8.12
CA LEU A 11 5.70 -21.71 -7.76
C LEU A 11 6.33 -20.42 -7.19
N ALA A 12 6.06 -19.26 -7.79
CA ALA A 12 6.55 -17.97 -7.31
C ALA A 12 6.08 -17.65 -5.87
N HIS A 13 4.95 -18.19 -5.44
CA HIS A 13 4.40 -17.97 -4.11
C HIS A 13 4.78 -19.06 -3.10
N SER A 14 4.93 -20.32 -3.53
CA SER A 14 5.22 -21.45 -2.65
C SER A 14 6.71 -21.69 -2.44
N ASP A 15 7.53 -21.53 -3.48
CA ASP A 15 8.98 -21.75 -3.46
C ASP A 15 9.68 -20.68 -4.33
N PRO A 16 9.74 -19.42 -3.86
CA PRO A 16 10.30 -18.32 -4.63
C PRO A 16 11.76 -18.54 -5.04
N GLY A 17 12.53 -19.29 -4.24
CA GLY A 17 13.92 -19.63 -4.54
C GLY A 17 14.04 -20.48 -5.81
N LYS A 18 13.17 -21.48 -5.98
CA LYS A 18 13.11 -22.27 -7.22
C LYS A 18 12.44 -21.52 -8.36
N ALA A 19 11.48 -20.64 -8.08
CA ALA A 19 10.77 -19.87 -9.10
C ALA A 19 11.68 -18.90 -9.85
N ILE A 20 12.56 -18.18 -9.15
CA ILE A 20 13.42 -17.13 -9.72
C ILE A 20 14.19 -17.58 -10.98
N PRO A 21 14.98 -18.67 -10.98
CA PRO A 21 15.71 -19.08 -12.18
C PRO A 21 14.78 -19.44 -13.33
N VAL A 22 13.63 -20.06 -13.05
CA VAL A 22 12.61 -20.43 -14.07
C VAL A 22 12.00 -19.17 -14.70
N ILE A 23 11.57 -18.21 -13.86
CA ILE A 23 10.99 -16.95 -14.35
C ILE A 23 12.03 -16.16 -15.15
N LYS A 24 13.29 -16.10 -14.70
CA LYS A 24 14.37 -15.43 -15.45
C LYS A 24 14.62 -16.07 -16.82
N ALA A 25 14.57 -17.40 -16.92
CA ALA A 25 14.66 -18.08 -18.21
C ALA A 25 13.47 -17.69 -19.11
N LYS A 26 12.25 -17.69 -18.57
CA LYS A 26 11.04 -17.29 -19.31
C LYS A 26 11.06 -15.82 -19.76
N ILE A 27 11.62 -14.90 -18.98
CA ILE A 27 11.80 -13.50 -19.39
C ILE A 27 12.77 -13.39 -20.57
N LYS A 28 13.79 -14.25 -20.66
CA LYS A 28 14.68 -14.27 -21.84
C LYS A 28 13.95 -14.75 -23.10
N GLU A 29 13.05 -15.73 -22.96
CA GLU A 29 12.22 -16.24 -24.06
C GLU A 29 11.11 -15.26 -24.46
N TYR A 30 10.49 -14.61 -23.47
CA TYR A 30 9.32 -13.74 -23.62
C TYR A 30 9.54 -12.41 -22.90
N PRO A 31 10.46 -11.55 -23.35
CA PRO A 31 10.79 -10.28 -22.69
C PRO A 31 9.60 -9.30 -22.70
N ASP A 32 8.64 -9.50 -23.60
CA ASP A 32 7.47 -8.65 -23.75
C ASP A 32 6.25 -9.10 -22.91
N ALA A 33 6.43 -10.09 -22.04
CA ALA A 33 5.40 -10.58 -21.14
C ALA A 33 5.53 -9.90 -19.74
N PRO A 34 4.85 -8.77 -19.49
CA PRO A 34 5.08 -7.95 -18.29
C PRO A 34 4.65 -8.63 -16.98
N PHE A 35 3.77 -9.62 -17.04
CA PHE A 35 3.37 -10.39 -15.86
C PHE A 35 4.52 -11.26 -15.30
N LEU A 36 5.48 -11.67 -16.14
CA LEU A 36 6.66 -12.43 -15.68
C LEU A 36 7.53 -11.59 -14.74
N TYR A 37 7.68 -10.30 -15.06
CA TYR A 37 8.38 -9.35 -14.20
C TYR A 37 7.70 -9.17 -12.85
N ASN A 38 6.37 -9.15 -12.82
CA ASN A 38 5.63 -9.11 -11.55
C ASN A 38 5.85 -10.35 -10.71
N TYR A 39 5.87 -11.54 -11.33
CA TYR A 39 6.14 -12.78 -10.62
C TYR A 39 7.55 -12.80 -10.06
N LEU A 40 8.52 -12.31 -10.84
CA LEU A 40 9.91 -12.20 -10.41
C LEU A 40 10.08 -11.23 -9.24
N MET A 41 9.49 -10.03 -9.33
CA MET A 41 9.48 -9.05 -8.24
C MET A 41 8.84 -9.64 -6.98
N LYS A 42 7.72 -10.35 -7.14
CA LYS A 42 7.02 -10.98 -6.02
C LYS A 42 7.88 -12.04 -5.34
N ALA A 43 8.55 -12.89 -6.12
CA ALA A 43 9.45 -13.91 -5.60
C ALA A 43 10.63 -13.29 -4.82
N TYR A 44 11.29 -12.27 -5.38
CA TYR A 44 12.34 -11.53 -4.66
C TYR A 44 11.82 -10.88 -3.37
N SER A 45 10.64 -10.27 -3.41
CA SER A 45 10.02 -9.64 -2.25
C SER A 45 9.70 -10.65 -1.14
N LEU A 46 9.27 -11.87 -1.49
CA LEU A 46 9.02 -12.95 -0.51
C LEU A 46 10.32 -13.44 0.14
N LEU A 47 11.44 -13.40 -0.57
CA LEU A 47 12.77 -13.66 -0.03
C LEU A 47 13.40 -12.44 0.69
N LYS A 48 12.67 -11.32 0.77
CA LYS A 48 13.16 -10.03 1.33
C LYS A 48 14.37 -9.45 0.59
N ASP A 49 14.59 -9.88 -0.65
CA ASP A 49 15.60 -9.31 -1.55
C ASP A 49 15.02 -8.07 -2.23
N PHE A 50 14.87 -6.99 -1.45
CA PHE A 50 14.23 -5.76 -1.90
C PHE A 50 15.02 -5.03 -2.99
N GLU A 51 16.36 -5.21 -3.02
CA GLU A 51 17.20 -4.60 -4.05
C GLU A 51 16.90 -5.20 -5.43
N ASN A 52 16.86 -6.53 -5.55
CA ASN A 52 16.51 -7.14 -6.82
C ASN A 52 15.02 -6.95 -7.16
N ALA A 53 14.13 -6.96 -6.16
CA ALA A 53 12.73 -6.63 -6.39
C ALA A 53 12.59 -5.23 -7.01
N GLU A 54 13.29 -4.23 -6.47
CA GLU A 54 13.26 -2.85 -6.99
C GLU A 54 13.80 -2.78 -8.43
N ARG A 55 14.95 -3.42 -8.71
CA ARG A 55 15.54 -3.46 -10.05
C ARG A 55 14.55 -4.03 -11.08
N VAL A 56 13.85 -5.10 -10.73
CA VAL A 56 12.85 -5.74 -11.60
C VAL A 56 11.65 -4.82 -11.84
N VAL A 57 11.18 -4.08 -10.83
CA VAL A 57 10.11 -3.10 -11.01
C VAL A 57 10.53 -1.98 -11.96
N LEU A 58 11.73 -1.44 -11.77
CA LEU A 58 12.26 -0.38 -12.63
C LEU A 58 12.44 -0.84 -14.07
N GLU A 59 12.89 -2.09 -14.29
CA GLU A 59 12.97 -2.67 -15.63
C GLU A 59 11.58 -2.82 -16.25
N ASN A 60 10.61 -3.36 -15.50
CA ASN A 60 9.24 -3.56 -15.99
C ASN A 60 8.58 -2.22 -16.36
N TYR A 61 8.71 -1.20 -15.51
CA TYR A 61 8.18 0.14 -15.77
C TYR A 61 8.77 0.76 -17.05
N LYS A 62 10.08 0.61 -17.27
CA LYS A 62 10.74 1.12 -18.48
C LYS A 62 10.33 0.40 -19.75
N LYS A 63 10.19 -0.93 -19.70
CA LYS A 63 9.84 -1.75 -20.87
C LYS A 63 8.35 -1.74 -21.17
N HIS A 64 7.52 -1.65 -20.14
CA HIS A 64 6.07 -1.87 -20.20
C HIS A 64 5.30 -0.69 -19.59
N PRO A 65 5.48 0.54 -20.11
CA PRO A 65 4.91 1.75 -19.50
C PRO A 65 3.38 1.81 -19.53
N HIS A 66 2.71 0.98 -20.32
CA HIS A 66 1.24 0.91 -20.37
C HIS A 66 0.66 -0.22 -19.52
N TYR A 67 1.50 -1.08 -18.93
CA TYR A 67 1.03 -2.17 -18.09
C TYR A 67 0.71 -1.67 -16.68
N LEU A 68 -0.56 -1.81 -16.27
CA LEU A 68 -1.06 -1.24 -15.02
C LEU A 68 -0.22 -1.63 -13.79
N PHE A 69 0.18 -2.89 -13.67
CA PHE A 69 0.98 -3.30 -12.52
C PHE A 69 2.42 -2.77 -12.58
N ALA A 70 2.99 -2.50 -13.75
CA ALA A 70 4.28 -1.82 -13.82
C ALA A 70 4.18 -0.40 -13.24
N LEU A 71 3.12 0.34 -13.59
CA LEU A 71 2.82 1.66 -13.03
C LEU A 71 2.60 1.59 -11.50
N ILE A 72 1.74 0.69 -11.05
CA ILE A 72 1.41 0.50 -9.62
C ILE A 72 2.66 0.15 -8.81
N ASN A 73 3.47 -0.80 -9.27
CA ASN A 73 4.64 -1.25 -8.53
C ASN A 73 5.69 -0.13 -8.43
N TYR A 74 5.90 0.63 -9.51
CA TYR A 74 6.82 1.76 -9.48
C TYR A 74 6.31 2.90 -8.58
N ALA A 75 5.01 3.18 -8.63
CA ALA A 75 4.38 4.13 -7.72
C ALA A 75 4.51 3.72 -6.24
N GLN A 76 4.42 2.43 -5.91
CA GLN A 76 4.66 1.95 -4.54
C GLN A 76 6.08 2.24 -4.07
N ILE A 77 7.09 2.01 -4.91
CA ILE A 77 8.50 2.36 -4.60
C ILE A 77 8.61 3.87 -4.34
N CYS A 78 8.01 4.69 -5.19
CA CYS A 78 8.04 6.15 -5.03
C CYS A 78 7.37 6.58 -3.72
N LEU A 79 6.21 6.01 -3.37
CA LEU A 79 5.54 6.25 -2.09
C LEU A 79 6.40 5.83 -0.90
N GLU A 80 7.10 4.70 -0.99
CA GLU A 80 7.98 4.21 0.08
C GLU A 80 9.20 5.10 0.28
N LYS A 81 9.76 5.64 -0.81
CA LYS A 81 10.88 6.59 -0.79
C LYS A 81 10.48 8.03 -0.48
N GLY A 82 9.17 8.33 -0.44
CA GLY A 82 8.67 9.69 -0.24
C GLY A 82 8.76 10.59 -1.48
N GLU A 83 9.00 10.01 -2.65
CA GLU A 83 9.07 10.68 -3.97
C GLU A 83 7.64 10.95 -4.49
N LEU A 84 6.87 11.75 -3.75
CA LEU A 84 5.45 12.00 -4.03
C LEU A 84 5.24 12.78 -5.34
N ASP A 85 6.23 13.57 -5.73
CA ASP A 85 6.27 14.37 -6.95
C ASP A 85 6.24 13.54 -8.23
N LYS A 86 6.69 12.28 -8.19
CA LYS A 86 6.66 11.36 -9.33
C LYS A 86 5.28 10.75 -9.59
N ILE A 87 4.42 10.66 -8.58
CA ILE A 87 3.12 9.96 -8.70
C ILE A 87 2.22 10.58 -9.79
N PRO A 88 2.08 11.92 -9.89
CA PRO A 88 1.35 12.54 -10.99
C PRO A 88 1.89 12.18 -12.38
N GLU A 89 3.21 12.04 -12.54
CA GLU A 89 3.82 11.68 -13.82
C GLU A 89 3.55 10.22 -14.19
N ILE A 90 3.67 9.30 -13.22
CA ILE A 90 3.46 7.87 -13.42
C ILE A 90 2.06 7.57 -13.94
N PHE A 91 1.05 8.26 -13.43
CA PHE A 91 -0.34 8.05 -13.82
C PHE A 91 -0.88 9.11 -14.78
N ASP A 92 -0.01 9.96 -15.36
CA ASP A 92 -0.43 11.05 -16.26
C ASP A 92 -1.57 11.90 -15.67
N ARG A 93 -1.45 12.21 -14.38
CA ARG A 93 -2.43 12.96 -13.56
C ARG A 93 -3.84 12.36 -13.56
N LYS A 94 -3.98 11.09 -13.93
CA LYS A 94 -5.24 10.34 -13.91
C LYS A 94 -5.30 9.46 -12.67
N TYR A 95 -6.40 9.59 -11.93
CA TYR A 95 -6.59 8.89 -10.65
C TYR A 95 -7.82 7.96 -10.69
N ASP A 96 -8.27 7.65 -11.89
CA ASP A 96 -9.38 6.74 -12.19
C ASP A 96 -8.96 5.77 -13.31
N LEU A 97 -9.30 4.49 -13.17
CA LEU A 97 -8.88 3.45 -14.13
C LEU A 97 -9.49 3.64 -15.53
N LYS A 98 -10.70 4.18 -15.63
CA LYS A 98 -11.34 4.47 -16.93
C LYS A 98 -10.66 5.64 -17.63
N MET A 99 -10.09 6.58 -16.90
CA MET A 99 -9.29 7.65 -17.51
C MET A 99 -7.94 7.14 -18.04
N ILE A 100 -7.34 6.14 -17.38
CA ILE A 100 -6.07 5.53 -17.83
C ILE A 100 -6.31 4.57 -19.01
N TYR A 101 -7.38 3.78 -18.95
CA TYR A 101 -7.74 2.79 -19.97
C TYR A 101 -9.18 3.04 -20.47
N PRO A 102 -9.38 4.05 -21.34
CA PRO A 102 -10.71 4.43 -21.82
C PRO A 102 -11.41 3.31 -22.59
N ASP A 103 -10.65 2.44 -23.24
CA ASP A 103 -11.21 1.33 -24.04
C ASP A 103 -11.59 0.11 -23.19
N ARG A 104 -11.30 0.12 -21.88
CA ARG A 104 -11.65 -0.99 -20.98
C ARG A 104 -12.92 -0.66 -20.19
N ASP A 105 -13.88 -1.58 -20.21
CA ASP A 105 -15.12 -1.47 -19.42
C ASP A 105 -15.08 -2.33 -18.14
N LYS A 106 -14.14 -3.28 -18.06
CA LYS A 106 -14.02 -4.21 -16.93
C LYS A 106 -12.58 -4.31 -16.46
N PHE A 107 -12.43 -4.30 -15.13
CA PHE A 107 -11.16 -4.48 -14.43
C PHE A 107 -11.29 -5.62 -13.44
N TYR A 108 -10.21 -6.36 -13.24
CA TYR A 108 -10.14 -7.34 -12.17
C TYR A 108 -10.17 -6.62 -10.81
N ILE A 109 -10.76 -7.26 -9.80
CA ILE A 109 -10.82 -6.72 -8.43
C ILE A 109 -9.41 -6.40 -7.91
N THR A 110 -8.43 -7.25 -8.23
CA THR A 110 -7.03 -7.04 -7.84
C THR A 110 -6.42 -5.80 -8.48
N GLU A 111 -6.70 -5.53 -9.76
CA GLU A 111 -6.29 -4.29 -10.44
C GLU A 111 -6.92 -3.07 -9.74
N PHE A 112 -8.23 -3.14 -9.52
CA PHE A 112 -8.97 -2.06 -8.87
C PHE A 112 -8.41 -1.73 -7.49
N VAL A 113 -8.28 -2.74 -6.63
CA VAL A 113 -7.82 -2.58 -5.26
C VAL A 113 -6.37 -2.12 -5.21
N ALA A 114 -5.51 -2.65 -6.08
CA ALA A 114 -4.11 -2.26 -6.12
C ALA A 114 -3.91 -0.81 -6.56
N PHE A 115 -4.57 -0.40 -7.64
CA PHE A 115 -4.53 0.97 -8.13
C PHE A 115 -5.08 1.98 -7.11
N ASN A 116 -6.32 1.76 -6.65
CA ASN A 116 -6.99 2.65 -5.70
C ASN A 116 -6.25 2.73 -4.35
N GLY A 117 -5.58 1.65 -3.93
CA GLY A 117 -4.75 1.63 -2.73
C GLY A 117 -3.56 2.58 -2.82
N VAL A 118 -2.85 2.55 -3.94
CA VAL A 118 -1.69 3.44 -4.21
C VAL A 118 -2.14 4.89 -4.35
N VAL A 119 -3.18 5.16 -5.14
CA VAL A 119 -3.71 6.51 -5.34
C VAL A 119 -4.26 7.10 -4.04
N GLY A 120 -5.00 6.31 -3.26
CA GLY A 120 -5.48 6.74 -1.96
C GLY A 120 -4.33 7.07 -0.99
N GLU A 121 -3.24 6.30 -1.02
CA GLU A 121 -2.06 6.57 -0.19
C GLU A 121 -1.34 7.84 -0.62
N TYR A 122 -1.23 8.09 -1.93
CA TYR A 122 -0.71 9.34 -2.47
C TYR A 122 -1.48 10.54 -1.92
N PHE A 123 -2.82 10.57 -2.06
CA PHE A 123 -3.65 11.66 -1.53
C PHE A 123 -3.54 11.78 -0.01
N ALA A 124 -3.40 10.67 0.72
CA ALA A 124 -3.23 10.71 2.16
C ALA A 124 -1.91 11.39 2.56
N ARG A 125 -0.83 11.12 1.82
CA ARG A 125 0.51 11.66 2.08
C ARG A 125 0.69 13.10 1.60
N THR A 126 -0.04 13.53 0.55
CA THR A 126 -0.04 14.92 0.08
C THR A 126 -0.99 15.83 0.86
N GLY A 127 -1.73 15.28 1.83
CA GLY A 127 -2.58 16.05 2.75
C GLY A 127 -4.05 16.14 2.32
N ASP A 128 -4.42 15.64 1.13
CA ASP A 128 -5.82 15.51 0.72
C ASP A 128 -6.49 14.28 1.36
N ARG A 129 -6.68 14.41 2.66
CA ARG A 129 -7.27 13.39 3.51
C ARG A 129 -8.72 13.08 3.15
N LYS A 130 -9.46 14.05 2.60
CA LYS A 130 -10.87 13.85 2.21
C LYS A 130 -10.91 12.86 1.05
N THR A 131 -10.13 13.11 0.00
CA THR A 131 -10.03 12.22 -1.16
C THR A 131 -9.50 10.84 -0.76
N ALA A 132 -8.44 10.80 0.06
CA ALA A 132 -7.91 9.53 0.56
C ALA A 132 -8.95 8.70 1.35
N MET A 133 -9.88 9.36 2.07
CA MET A 133 -10.96 8.69 2.78
C MET A 133 -12.02 8.11 1.85
N LEU A 134 -12.29 8.75 0.70
CA LEU A 134 -13.16 8.20 -0.34
C LEU A 134 -12.57 6.88 -0.88
N PHE A 135 -11.29 6.89 -1.28
CA PHE A 135 -10.59 5.67 -1.71
C PHE A 135 -10.65 4.58 -0.64
N LEU A 136 -10.36 4.92 0.63
CA LEU A 136 -10.40 3.95 1.72
C LEU A 136 -11.79 3.34 1.94
N ASN A 137 -12.86 4.14 1.84
CA ASN A 137 -14.22 3.65 2.03
C ASN A 137 -14.61 2.68 0.91
N THR A 138 -14.28 3.01 -0.35
CA THR A 138 -14.48 2.11 -1.49
C THR A 138 -13.72 0.81 -1.31
N LEU A 139 -12.44 0.87 -0.95
CA LEU A 139 -11.60 -0.32 -0.78
C LEU A 139 -12.10 -1.25 0.33
N LYS A 140 -12.67 -0.71 1.41
CA LYS A 140 -13.27 -1.53 2.48
C LYS A 140 -14.51 -2.31 2.06
N LEU A 141 -15.27 -1.78 1.11
CA LEU A 141 -16.46 -2.46 0.57
C LEU A 141 -16.07 -3.62 -0.36
N ILE A 142 -14.95 -3.49 -1.07
CA ILE A 142 -14.52 -4.44 -2.09
C ILE A 142 -13.61 -5.53 -1.50
N ASP A 143 -12.50 -5.13 -0.87
CA ASP A 143 -11.56 -6.06 -0.23
C ASP A 143 -10.90 -5.40 0.99
N PRO A 144 -11.54 -5.51 2.18
CA PRO A 144 -10.99 -4.99 3.42
C PRO A 144 -9.75 -5.76 3.90
N GLY A 145 -9.54 -6.98 3.40
CA GLY A 145 -8.44 -7.87 3.75
C GLY A 145 -7.14 -7.53 3.04
N HIS A 146 -7.23 -6.87 1.88
CA HIS A 146 -6.09 -6.56 1.02
C HIS A 146 -4.99 -5.77 1.76
N PRO A 147 -3.69 -6.08 1.54
CA PRO A 147 -2.58 -5.37 2.16
C PRO A 147 -2.63 -3.84 1.97
N LEU A 148 -2.93 -3.37 0.76
CA LEU A 148 -3.03 -1.94 0.46
C LEU A 148 -4.23 -1.27 1.13
N THR A 149 -5.39 -1.94 1.24
CA THR A 149 -6.53 -1.43 2.02
C THR A 149 -6.15 -1.24 3.48
N LYS A 150 -5.47 -2.24 4.07
CA LYS A 150 -4.98 -2.17 5.45
C LYS A 150 -3.93 -1.08 5.64
N ARG A 151 -3.01 -0.91 4.69
CA ARG A 151 -1.97 0.13 4.69
C ARG A 151 -2.60 1.52 4.63
N LEU A 152 -3.47 1.77 3.65
CA LEU A 152 -4.18 3.03 3.52
C LEU A 152 -5.00 3.37 4.79
N ARG A 153 -5.66 2.37 5.39
CA ARG A 153 -6.39 2.55 6.65
C ARG A 153 -5.50 3.11 7.76
N LYS A 154 -4.25 2.64 7.90
CA LYS A 154 -3.31 3.13 8.91
C LYS A 154 -2.91 4.58 8.64
N ILE A 155 -2.67 4.93 7.38
CA ILE A 155 -2.23 6.28 6.97
C ILE A 155 -3.38 7.29 7.09
N VAL A 156 -4.57 6.95 6.61
CA VAL A 156 -5.76 7.82 6.66
C VAL A 156 -6.38 7.87 8.05
N LYS A 157 -6.18 6.90 8.93
CA LYS A 157 -6.57 7.01 10.35
C LYS A 157 -5.34 7.06 11.26
N PRO A 158 -4.54 8.15 11.24
CA PRO A 158 -3.64 8.38 12.36
C PRO A 158 -4.52 8.77 13.54
N ASN A 159 -4.75 7.81 14.44
CA ASN A 159 -4.86 8.04 15.87
C ASN A 159 -5.74 9.22 16.32
N ILE A 160 -6.91 9.44 15.70
CA ILE A 160 -7.94 10.31 16.30
C ILE A 160 -8.37 9.67 17.63
N TRP A 161 -8.43 8.34 17.67
CA TRP A 161 -8.71 7.57 18.88
C TRP A 161 -7.57 7.67 19.91
N ASP A 162 -6.30 7.48 19.53
CA ASP A 162 -5.21 7.63 20.49
C ASP A 162 -5.03 9.10 20.97
N ARG A 163 -5.25 10.11 20.12
CA ARG A 163 -5.28 11.52 20.57
C ARG A 163 -6.43 11.78 21.53
N PHE A 164 -7.61 11.21 21.26
CA PHE A 164 -8.78 11.34 22.14
C PHE A 164 -8.56 10.60 23.48
N GLN A 165 -8.06 9.36 23.44
CA GLN A 165 -7.74 8.55 24.63
C GLN A 165 -6.64 9.20 25.47
N ASN A 166 -5.57 9.70 24.86
CA ASN A 166 -4.48 10.38 25.57
C ASN A 166 -4.97 11.69 26.23
N ASN A 167 -5.82 12.46 25.56
CA ASN A 167 -6.42 13.67 26.14
C ASN A 167 -7.39 13.36 27.30
N MET A 168 -8.16 12.28 27.22
CA MET A 168 -9.04 11.84 28.30
C MET A 168 -8.26 11.31 29.51
N ALA A 169 -7.23 10.49 29.27
CA ALA A 169 -6.35 9.96 30.32
C ALA A 169 -5.67 11.09 31.10
N LYS A 170 -5.12 12.09 30.40
CA LYS A 170 -4.48 13.27 31.01
C LYS A 170 -5.45 14.08 31.89
N LYS A 171 -6.69 14.27 31.44
CA LYS A 171 -7.74 14.96 32.24
C LYS A 171 -8.14 14.20 33.51
N LEU A 172 -8.18 12.86 33.45
CA LEU A 172 -8.47 12.02 34.61
C LEU A 172 -7.33 12.07 35.64
N GLU A 173 -6.08 12.05 35.18
CA GLU A 173 -4.90 12.13 36.04
C GLU A 173 -4.80 13.49 36.75
N GLU A 174 -5.07 14.59 36.05
CA GLU A 174 -5.16 15.93 36.64
C GLU A 174 -6.28 16.04 37.70
N LYS A 175 -7.44 15.41 37.46
CA LYS A 175 -8.54 15.35 38.43
C LYS A 175 -8.15 14.56 39.68
N LYS A 176 -7.52 13.39 39.52
CA LYS A 176 -7.03 12.58 40.65
C LYS A 176 -6.02 13.35 41.48
N ARG A 177 -5.01 13.95 40.84
CA ARG A 177 -3.99 14.76 41.53
C ARG A 177 -4.59 15.92 42.34
N LYS A 178 -5.61 16.62 41.80
CA LYS A 178 -6.32 17.69 42.52
C LYS A 178 -7.11 17.16 43.72
N LEU A 179 -7.67 15.96 43.63
CA LEU A 179 -8.41 15.33 44.72
C LEU A 179 -7.45 14.91 45.85
N ASP A 180 -6.31 14.30 45.49
CA ASP A 180 -5.29 13.87 46.45
C ASP A 180 -4.68 15.06 47.22
N LEU A 181 -4.46 16.19 46.54
CA LEU A 181 -4.02 17.43 47.17
C LEU A 181 -5.06 17.97 48.15
N LYS A 182 -6.34 17.99 47.77
CA LYS A 182 -7.43 18.40 48.67
C LYS A 182 -7.57 17.49 49.89
N LEU A 183 -7.42 16.19 49.72
CA LEU A 183 -7.48 15.22 50.82
C LEU A 183 -6.30 15.39 51.80
N LYS A 184 -5.09 15.66 51.28
CA LYS A 184 -3.93 16.01 52.11
C LYS A 184 -4.12 17.32 52.88
N ASP A 185 -4.64 18.35 52.24
CA ASP A 185 -4.92 19.63 52.91
C ASP A 185 -5.99 19.51 54.00
N LEU A 186 -7.02 18.67 53.79
CA LEU A 186 -8.04 18.39 54.79
C LEU A 186 -7.49 17.58 55.97
N SER A 187 -6.63 16.59 55.70
CA SER A 187 -5.97 15.80 56.74
C SER A 187 -5.01 16.65 57.59
N ASN A 188 -4.31 17.62 56.97
CA ASN A 188 -3.38 18.52 57.67
C ASN A 188 -4.08 19.61 58.49
N ARG A 189 -5.37 19.90 58.24
CA ARG A 189 -6.18 20.85 59.02
C ARG A 189 -6.94 20.21 60.19
N ALA A 190 -6.91 18.88 60.29
CA ALA A 190 -7.57 18.11 61.34
C ALA A 190 -6.61 17.72 62.49
N HIS A 191 -5.37 18.24 62.46
CA HIS A 191 -4.36 18.19 63.51
C HIS A 191 -4.03 19.62 63.95
#